data_AF-A0A965R4H5-F1
#
_entry.id   AF-A0A965R4H5-F1
#
_cell.length_a   1.000
_cell.length_b   1.000
_cell.length_c   1.000
_cell.angle_alpha   90.00
_cell.angle_beta   90.00
_cell.angle_gamma   90.00
#
_symmetry.space_group_name_H-M   'P 1'
#
loop_
_entity.id
_entity.type
_entity.pdbx_description
1 polymer ?
#
loop_
_entity_poly.entity_id
_entity_poly.type
_entity_poly.pdbx_seq_one_letter_code
_entity_poly.pdbx_strand_id
1 'polypeptide(L)'
;MISRLAPFDLEYVEQPLVHDDLLGHAQLRRWSPVPIALDESAYTTTDVLNIIRAEAADVILLDPHEAGGLWQARKAASICEAAGIPVTLHSGGELGCSTAAYLHLAWSTP
;
A
#
# COMPACT_ATOMS: atom_id res chain seq x y z
N MET A 1 -17.64 12.30 -0.75
CA MET A 1 -16.45 13.17 -0.68
C MET A 1 -15.45 12.78 -1.77
N ILE A 2 -15.05 11.51 -1.85
CA ILE A 2 -14.09 11.00 -2.86
C ILE A 2 -14.48 11.30 -4.31
N SER A 3 -15.78 11.28 -4.65
CA SER A 3 -16.24 11.59 -6.02
C SER A 3 -15.93 13.02 -6.47
N ARG A 4 -15.71 13.96 -5.53
CA ARG A 4 -15.28 15.33 -5.87
C ARG A 4 -13.82 15.39 -6.34
N LEU A 5 -13.06 14.31 -6.13
CA LEU A 5 -11.67 14.22 -6.55
C LEU A 5 -11.50 13.74 -8.00
N ALA A 6 -12.56 13.20 -8.61
CA ALA A 6 -12.53 12.67 -9.97
C ALA A 6 -11.96 13.64 -11.03
N PRO A 7 -12.18 14.97 -10.97
CA PRO A 7 -11.63 15.89 -11.97
C PRO A 7 -10.11 16.09 -11.91
N PHE A 8 -9.42 15.63 -10.87
CA PHE A 8 -8.00 15.92 -10.65
C PHE A 8 -7.05 14.83 -11.16
N ASP A 9 -7.57 13.73 -11.73
CA ASP A 9 -6.77 12.63 -12.30
C ASP A 9 -5.69 12.12 -11.32
N LEU A 10 -6.11 11.85 -10.08
CA LEU A 10 -5.21 11.38 -9.03
C LEU A 10 -4.81 9.93 -9.29
N GLU A 11 -3.55 9.60 -9.02
CA GLU A 11 -3.04 8.23 -9.12
C GLU A 11 -3.71 7.30 -8.10
N TYR A 12 -3.89 7.77 -6.86
CA TYR A 12 -4.68 7.10 -5.83
C TYR A 12 -5.08 8.05 -4.70
N VAL A 13 -6.03 7.61 -3.88
CA VAL A 13 -6.29 8.16 -2.53
C VAL A 13 -5.80 7.15 -1.50
N GLU A 14 -4.90 7.61 -0.64
CA GLU A 14 -4.28 6.80 0.41
C GLU A 14 -5.16 6.74 1.67
N GLN A 15 -5.30 5.53 2.20
CA GLN A 15 -5.94 5.21 3.49
C GLN A 15 -7.15 6.10 3.86
N PRO A 16 -8.22 6.09 3.05
CA PRO A 16 -9.35 7.00 3.25
C PRO A 16 -10.21 6.69 4.50
N LEU A 17 -10.10 5.48 5.07
CA LEU A 17 -10.83 5.04 6.25
C LEU A 17 -9.87 4.48 7.31
N VAL A 18 -10.40 4.19 8.50
CA VAL A 18 -9.63 3.59 9.60
C VAL A 18 -8.97 2.27 9.19
N HIS A 19 -7.76 2.05 9.67
CA HIS A 19 -6.85 1.01 9.16
C HIS A 19 -7.37 -0.43 9.27
N ASP A 20 -8.27 -0.73 10.20
CA ASP A 20 -8.85 -2.06 10.39
C ASP A 20 -10.14 -2.30 9.58
N ASP A 21 -10.70 -1.27 8.95
CA ASP A 21 -11.93 -1.36 8.15
C ASP A 21 -11.66 -1.77 6.69
N LEU A 22 -11.13 -2.99 6.50
CA LEU A 22 -10.88 -3.52 5.15
C LEU A 22 -12.17 -3.68 4.32
N LEU A 23 -13.30 -3.98 4.96
CA LEU A 23 -14.58 -4.13 4.29
C LEU A 23 -15.11 -2.78 3.77
N GLY A 24 -14.96 -1.72 4.56
CA GLY A 24 -15.26 -0.36 4.15
C GLY A 24 -14.39 0.08 2.99
N HIS A 25 -13.08 -0.22 3.03
CA HIS A 25 -12.18 0.07 1.91
C HIS A 25 -12.58 -0.68 0.64
N ALA A 26 -12.90 -1.97 0.73
CA ALA A 26 -13.38 -2.75 -0.40
C ALA A 26 -14.69 -2.19 -0.99
N GLN A 27 -15.62 -1.75 -0.15
CA GLN A 27 -16.85 -1.10 -0.58
C GLN A 27 -16.60 0.25 -1.24
N LEU A 28 -15.72 1.06 -0.64
CA LEU A 28 -15.33 2.36 -1.18
C LEU A 28 -14.65 2.19 -2.54
N ARG A 29 -13.68 1.29 -2.64
CA ARG A 29 -12.95 0.98 -3.88
C ARG A 29 -13.90 0.64 -5.03
N ARG A 30 -14.91 -0.20 -4.79
CA ARG A 30 -15.91 -0.58 -5.81
C ARG A 30 -16.69 0.59 -6.40
N TRP A 31 -16.83 1.71 -5.67
CA TRP A 31 -17.61 2.87 -6.10
C TRP A 31 -16.77 4.13 -6.31
N SER A 32 -15.49 4.08 -5.98
CA SER A 32 -14.59 5.21 -6.09
C SER A 32 -14.23 5.44 -7.55
N PRO A 33 -14.32 6.69 -8.05
CA PRO A 33 -13.82 7.03 -9.38
C PRO A 33 -12.29 7.21 -9.41
N VAL A 34 -11.62 7.11 -8.26
CA VAL A 34 -10.17 7.24 -8.08
C VAL A 34 -9.64 5.96 -7.41
N PRO A 35 -8.49 5.41 -7.82
CA PRO A 35 -7.91 4.23 -7.18
C PRO A 35 -7.70 4.41 -5.67
N ILE A 36 -7.81 3.32 -4.92
CA ILE A 36 -7.59 3.30 -3.47
C ILE A 36 -6.25 2.65 -3.14
N ALA A 37 -5.41 3.36 -2.38
CA ALA A 37 -4.18 2.81 -1.84
C ALA A 37 -4.31 2.55 -0.33
N LEU A 38 -3.69 1.47 0.15
CA LEU A 38 -3.64 1.15 1.57
C LEU A 38 -2.21 1.15 2.08
N ASP A 39 -2.02 1.79 3.23
CA ASP A 39 -0.73 1.98 3.91
C ASP A 39 -0.81 1.46 5.35
N GLU A 40 -1.53 2.16 6.24
CA GLU A 40 -1.66 1.77 7.65
C GLU A 40 -2.35 0.41 7.84
N SER A 41 -3.08 -0.06 6.83
CA SER A 41 -3.64 -1.40 6.79
C SER A 41 -2.65 -2.50 6.40
N ALA A 42 -1.40 -2.19 6.01
CA ALA A 42 -0.52 -3.08 5.25
C ALA A 42 0.84 -3.40 5.91
N TYR A 43 0.91 -3.42 7.25
CA TYR A 43 2.19 -3.57 7.94
C TYR A 43 2.79 -4.98 7.86
N THR A 44 2.01 -6.04 7.99
CA THR A 44 2.55 -7.41 7.91
C THR A 44 2.19 -8.11 6.62
N THR A 45 2.92 -9.17 6.26
CA THR A 45 2.53 -10.05 5.14
C THR A 45 1.14 -10.66 5.33
N THR A 46 0.70 -10.85 6.58
CA THR A 46 -0.67 -11.30 6.89
C THR A 46 -1.69 -10.23 6.55
N ASP A 47 -1.39 -8.98 6.86
CA ASP A 47 -2.26 -7.86 6.55
C ASP A 47 -2.39 -7.65 5.04
N VAL A 48 -1.28 -7.71 4.30
CA VAL A 48 -1.26 -7.72 2.83
C VAL A 48 -2.16 -8.83 2.27
N LEU A 49 -2.07 -10.05 2.79
CA LEU A 49 -2.95 -11.16 2.37
C LEU A 49 -4.42 -10.89 2.69
N ASN A 50 -4.72 -10.23 3.81
CA ASN A 50 -6.07 -9.87 4.18
C ASN A 50 -6.63 -8.76 3.27
N ILE A 51 -5.82 -7.75 2.91
CA ILE A 51 -6.16 -6.73 1.92
C ILE A 51 -6.52 -7.37 0.58
N ILE A 52 -5.67 -8.28 0.09
CA ILE A 52 -5.86 -9.00 -1.18
C ILE A 52 -7.18 -9.78 -1.15
N ARG A 53 -7.41 -10.56 -0.07
CA ARG A 53 -8.65 -11.36 0.08
C ARG A 53 -9.91 -10.52 0.15
N ALA A 54 -9.82 -9.33 0.74
CA ALA A 54 -10.93 -8.39 0.84
C ALA A 54 -11.15 -7.59 -0.46
N GLU A 55 -10.23 -7.66 -1.43
CA GLU A 55 -10.19 -6.80 -2.60
C GLU A 55 -10.22 -5.30 -2.24
N ALA A 56 -9.50 -4.94 -1.17
CA ALA A 56 -9.63 -3.64 -0.50
C ALA A 56 -8.75 -2.53 -1.08
N ALA A 57 -7.80 -2.86 -1.96
CA ALA A 57 -6.83 -1.91 -2.51
C ALA A 57 -6.61 -2.09 -4.03
N ASP A 58 -6.29 -0.99 -4.70
CA ASP A 58 -5.71 -0.95 -6.04
C ASP A 58 -4.18 -0.86 -6.00
N VAL A 59 -3.62 -0.27 -4.94
CA VAL A 59 -2.17 -0.11 -4.69
C VAL A 59 -1.89 -0.39 -3.22
N ILE A 60 -0.76 -1.03 -2.91
CA ILE A 60 -0.34 -1.24 -1.52
C ILE A 60 0.97 -0.50 -1.25
N LEU A 61 0.99 0.32 -0.21
CA LEU A 61 2.17 1.00 0.29
C LEU A 61 2.85 0.09 1.31
N LEU A 62 4.14 -0.17 1.10
CA LEU A 62 4.94 -0.94 2.04
C LEU A 62 5.98 -0.04 2.71
N ASP A 63 6.03 -0.10 4.04
CA ASP A 63 7.07 0.56 4.82
C ASP A 63 8.00 -0.51 5.46
N PRO A 64 9.30 -0.56 5.13
CA PRO A 64 10.27 -1.39 5.83
C PRO A 64 10.35 -1.21 7.34
N HIS A 65 10.10 -0.02 7.89
CA HIS A 65 10.07 0.20 9.35
C HIS A 65 8.88 -0.53 9.99
N GLU A 66 7.71 -0.48 9.35
CA GLU A 66 6.49 -1.12 9.85
C GLU A 66 6.44 -2.62 9.54
N ALA A 67 7.02 -3.02 8.41
CA ALA A 67 7.06 -4.42 7.98
C ALA A 67 7.99 -5.31 8.80
N GLY A 68 8.81 -4.74 9.68
CA GLY A 68 9.83 -5.47 10.42
C GLY A 68 11.10 -5.72 9.60
N GLY A 69 11.44 -4.78 8.71
CA GLY A 69 12.70 -4.69 7.98
C GLY A 69 12.61 -5.03 6.50
N LEU A 70 13.72 -4.79 5.78
CA LEU A 70 13.84 -4.93 4.32
C LEU A 70 13.40 -6.31 3.80
N TRP A 71 13.71 -7.38 4.54
CA TRP A 71 13.36 -8.73 4.13
C TRP A 71 11.85 -8.99 4.16
N GLN A 72 11.15 -8.45 5.15
CA GLN A 72 9.70 -8.61 5.25
C GLN A 72 8.98 -7.74 4.22
N ALA A 73 9.45 -6.50 4.03
CA ALA A 73 8.96 -5.63 2.95
C ALA A 73 9.11 -6.31 1.57
N ARG A 74 10.26 -6.94 1.28
CA ARG A 74 10.44 -7.69 0.03
C ARG A 74 9.46 -8.87 -0.11
N LYS A 75 9.20 -9.61 0.97
CA LYS A 75 8.22 -10.71 0.96
C LYS A 75 6.80 -10.20 0.69
N ALA A 76 6.42 -9.11 1.33
CA ALA A 76 5.14 -8.46 1.11
C ALA A 76 5.02 -8.01 -0.36
N ALA A 77 6.06 -7.39 -0.92
CA ALA A 77 6.08 -7.01 -2.33
C ALA A 77 5.90 -8.19 -3.27
N SER A 78 6.58 -9.33 -3.02
CA SER A 78 6.40 -10.55 -3.82
C SER A 78 4.98 -11.14 -3.70
N ILE A 79 4.30 -10.98 -2.56
CA ILE A 79 2.90 -11.39 -2.41
C ILE A 79 2.00 -10.50 -3.28
N CYS A 80 2.23 -9.19 -3.27
CA CYS A 80 1.49 -8.24 -4.11
C CYS A 80 1.73 -8.50 -5.60
N GLU A 81 2.98 -8.74 -6.01
CA GLU A 81 3.35 -9.13 -7.38
C GLU A 81 2.56 -10.36 -7.83
N ALA A 82 2.54 -11.42 -7.01
CA ALA A 82 1.79 -12.63 -7.31
C ALA A 82 0.27 -12.41 -7.39
N ALA A 83 -0.26 -11.42 -6.69
CA ALA A 83 -1.66 -11.02 -6.73
C ALA A 83 -1.98 -10.01 -7.85
N GLY A 84 -0.97 -9.51 -8.57
CA GLY A 84 -1.13 -8.47 -9.58
C GLY A 84 -1.47 -7.09 -9.02
N ILE A 85 -1.11 -6.81 -7.76
CA ILE A 85 -1.32 -5.52 -7.12
C ILE A 85 0.01 -4.74 -7.12
N PRO A 86 0.06 -3.53 -7.70
CA PRO A 86 1.26 -2.69 -7.67
C PRO A 86 1.59 -2.24 -6.25
N VAL A 87 2.88 -2.02 -6.03
CA VAL A 87 3.44 -1.61 -4.74
C VAL A 87 4.21 -0.31 -4.88
N THR A 88 4.06 0.55 -3.87
CA THR A 88 4.95 1.69 -3.65
C THR A 88 5.61 1.54 -2.27
N LEU A 89 6.75 2.20 -2.08
CA LEU A 89 7.38 2.26 -0.76
C LEU A 89 6.95 3.54 -0.06
N HIS A 90 6.30 3.40 1.10
CA HIS A 90 6.02 4.52 1.97
C HIS A 90 7.31 5.04 2.59
N SER A 91 7.36 6.33 2.90
CA SER A 91 8.47 6.96 3.64
C SER A 91 7.88 7.83 4.75
N GLY A 92 8.27 7.55 5.99
CA GLY A 92 7.95 8.37 7.16
C GLY A 92 8.83 9.62 7.28
N GLY A 93 9.65 9.92 6.26
CA GLY A 93 10.57 11.05 6.24
C GLY A 93 11.97 10.70 6.78
N GLU A 94 12.33 9.42 6.72
CA GLU A 94 13.63 8.93 7.13
C GLU A 94 14.78 9.48 6.27
N LEU A 95 15.94 9.66 6.90
CA LEU A 95 17.14 10.24 6.29
C LEU A 95 18.36 9.30 6.41
N GLY A 96 19.42 9.61 5.66
CA GLY A 96 20.73 8.99 5.80
C GLY A 96 20.72 7.50 5.46
N CYS A 97 21.21 6.66 6.39
CA CYS A 97 21.32 5.22 6.16
C CYS A 97 19.98 4.55 5.88
N SER A 98 18.88 5.07 6.46
CA SER A 98 17.56 4.47 6.22
C SER A 98 17.09 4.75 4.79
N THR A 99 17.17 6.00 4.32
CA THR A 99 16.86 6.34 2.91
C THR A 99 17.71 5.52 1.94
N ALA A 100 19.00 5.34 2.22
CA ALA A 100 19.86 4.51 1.38
C ALA A 100 19.34 3.06 1.30
N ALA A 101 18.93 2.47 2.43
CA ALA A 101 18.35 1.14 2.46
C ALA A 101 17.03 1.05 1.67
N TYR A 102 16.18 2.08 1.74
CA TYR A 102 14.91 2.16 1.00
C TYR A 102 15.15 2.22 -0.50
N LEU A 103 16.09 3.06 -0.95
CA LEU A 103 16.44 3.16 -2.37
C LEU A 103 16.99 1.83 -2.91
N HIS A 104 17.83 1.14 -2.13
CA HIS A 104 18.32 -0.19 -2.51
C HIS A 104 17.18 -1.22 -2.58
N LEU A 105 16.22 -1.18 -1.66
CA LEU A 105 15.06 -2.05 -1.70
C LEU A 105 14.19 -1.75 -2.93
N ALA A 106 13.87 -0.47 -3.18
CA ALA A 106 13.09 -0.01 -4.31
C ALA A 106 13.67 -0.49 -5.64
N TRP A 107 14.97 -0.34 -5.82
CA TRP A 107 15.65 -0.72 -7.06
C TRP A 107 15.80 -2.23 -7.26
N SER A 108 15.69 -3.02 -6.19
CA SER A 108 15.88 -4.48 -6.22
C SER A 108 14.57 -5.26 -6.12
N THR A 109 13.43 -4.57 -6.12
CA THR A 109 12.08 -5.14 -6.05
C THR A 109 11.38 -4.82 -7.38
N PRO A 110 10.90 -5.84 -8.10
CA PRO A 110 10.30 -5.66 -9.44
C PRO A 110 8.96 -4.93 -9.41
#